data_AF-A0AAW3TDB8-F1
#
_entry.id   AF-A0AAW3TDB8-F1
#
_cell.length_a   1.000
_cell.length_b   1.000
_cell.length_c   1.000
_cell.angle_alpha   90.00
_cell.angle_beta   90.00
_cell.angle_gamma   90.00
#
_symmetry.space_group_name_H-M   'P 1'
#
loop_
_entity.id
_entity.type
_entity.pdbx_description
1 polymer ?
#
loop_
_entity_poly.entity_id
_entity_poly.type
_entity_poly.pdbx_seq_one_letter_code
_entity_poly.pdbx_strand_id
1 'polypeptide(L)' 'APNMSWAYQELAKLGGWKDTKRTGRASVKVLWQGWLKLQAILEGYDLAKSLESDL' A
#
# COMPACT_ATOMS: atom_id res chain seq x y z
N ALA A 1 -6.43 14.35 6.49
CA ALA A 1 -5.13 14.22 7.16
C ALA A 1 -4.76 12.74 7.27
N PRO A 2 -3.49 12.37 7.10
CA PRO A 2 -3.06 10.98 7.29
C PRO A 2 -3.39 10.54 8.71
N ASN A 3 -4.09 9.41 8.82
CA ASN A 3 -4.47 8.76 10.07
C ASN A 3 -4.59 7.24 9.84
N MET A 4 -4.84 6.47 10.89
CA MET A 4 -4.93 5.01 10.78
C MET A 4 -6.04 4.53 9.83
N SER A 5 -7.17 5.23 9.77
CA SER A 5 -8.25 4.90 8.83
C SER A 5 -7.83 5.16 7.39
N TRP A 6 -7.10 6.25 7.14
CA TRP A 6 -6.55 6.56 5.83
C TRP A 6 -5.53 5.50 5.41
N ALA A 7 -4.58 5.14 6.29
CA ALA A 7 -3.57 4.13 6.00
C ALA A 7 -4.20 2.77 5.69
N TYR A 8 -5.22 2.36 6.46
CA TYR A 8 -5.99 1.15 6.20
C TYR A 8 -6.65 1.15 4.82
N GLN A 9 -7.32 2.25 4.46
CA GLN A 9 -8.04 2.36 3.20
C GLN A 9 -7.09 2.37 1.99
N GLU A 10 -5.98 3.11 2.06
CA GLU A 10 -5.02 3.17 0.97
C GLU A 10 -4.29 1.83 0.79
N LEU A 11 -3.93 1.14 1.89
CA LEU A 11 -3.36 -0.20 1.80
C LEU A 11 -4.34 -1.21 1.20
N ALA A 12 -5.62 -1.14 1.59
CA ALA A 12 -6.65 -1.99 1.02
C ALA A 12 -6.86 -1.72 -0.49
N LYS A 13 -6.82 -0.46 -0.92
CA LYS A 13 -6.88 -0.08 -2.35
C LYS A 13 -5.68 -0.61 -3.13
N LEU A 14 -4.48 -0.55 -2.55
CA LEU A 14 -3.28 -1.18 -3.15
C LEU A 14 -3.46 -2.69 -3.35
N GLY A 15 -4.14 -3.36 -2.41
CA GLY A 15 -4.56 -4.76 -2.49
C GLY A 15 -5.75 -5.03 -3.42
N GLY A 16 -6.26 -4.02 -4.13
CA GLY A 16 -7.35 -4.14 -5.11
C GLY A 16 -8.76 -4.04 -4.54
N TRP A 17 -8.94 -3.61 -3.28
CA TRP A 17 -10.27 -3.45 -2.70
C TRP A 17 -10.96 -2.17 -3.18
N LYS A 18 -12.20 -2.35 -3.63
CA LYS A 18 -13.05 -1.29 -4.21
C LYS A 18 -14.26 -0.91 -3.34
N ASP A 19 -14.39 -1.55 -2.18
CA ASP A 19 -15.55 -1.43 -1.28
C ASP A 19 -16.92 -1.51 -1.98
N THR A 20 -17.11 -2.50 -2.86
CA THR A 20 -18.34 -2.61 -3.68
C THR A 20 -19.62 -2.80 -2.85
N LYS A 21 -19.50 -3.37 -1.64
CA LYS A 21 -20.59 -3.58 -0.70
C LYS A 21 -20.75 -2.44 0.33
N ARG A 22 -19.91 -1.40 0.25
CA ARG A 22 -19.93 -0.22 1.14
C ARG A 22 -19.91 -0.58 2.63
N THR A 23 -19.15 -1.62 2.97
CA THR A 23 -19.02 -2.06 4.36
C THR A 23 -17.87 -1.36 5.08
N GLY A 24 -16.96 -0.72 4.32
CA GLY A 24 -15.75 -0.14 4.87
C GLY A 24 -14.73 -1.19 5.37
N ARG A 25 -14.97 -2.49 5.11
CA ARG A 25 -14.18 -3.60 5.65
C ARG A 25 -13.52 -4.41 4.53
N ALA A 26 -12.21 -4.24 4.38
CA ALA A 26 -11.34 -5.09 3.59
C ALA A 26 -10.97 -6.38 4.36
N SER A 27 -10.80 -7.49 3.63
CA SER A 27 -10.34 -8.74 4.22
C SER A 27 -8.83 -8.72 4.50
N VAL A 28 -8.38 -9.52 5.45
CA VAL A 28 -6.94 -9.68 5.76
C VAL A 28 -6.14 -10.07 4.52
N LYS A 29 -6.71 -10.91 3.65
CA LYS A 29 -6.10 -11.28 2.36
C LYS A 29 -5.80 -10.05 1.49
N VAL A 30 -6.76 -9.14 1.33
CA VAL A 30 -6.55 -7.90 0.55
C VAL A 30 -5.47 -7.05 1.19
N LEU A 31 -5.52 -6.85 2.50
CA LEU A 31 -4.51 -6.06 3.22
C LEU A 31 -3.11 -6.64 3.02
N TRP A 32 -2.97 -7.96 3.07
CA TRP A 32 -1.70 -8.64 2.80
C TRP A 32 -1.20 -8.43 1.37
N GLN A 33 -2.08 -8.49 0.36
CA GLN A 33 -1.68 -8.18 -1.02
C GLN A 33 -1.26 -6.71 -1.18
N GLY A 34 -1.98 -5.79 -0.54
CA GLY A 34 -1.61 -4.38 -0.51
C GLY A 34 -0.25 -4.15 0.16
N TRP A 35 0.00 -4.85 1.26
CA TRP A 35 1.29 -4.81 1.96
C TRP A 35 2.44 -5.33 1.12
N LEU A 36 2.32 -6.50 0.50
CA LEU A 36 3.37 -7.05 -0.38
C LEU A 36 3.66 -6.11 -1.56
N LYS A 37 2.62 -5.53 -2.17
CA LYS A 37 2.80 -4.55 -3.25
C LYS A 37 3.50 -3.27 -2.75
N LEU A 38 3.16 -2.80 -1.56
CA LEU A 38 3.82 -1.64 -0.96
C LEU A 38 5.32 -1.92 -0.69
N GLN A 39 5.66 -3.08 -0.16
CA GLN A 39 7.06 -3.47 0.06
C GLN A 39 7.87 -3.48 -1.24
N ALA A 40 7.32 -4.05 -2.33
CA ALA A 40 7.99 -4.04 -3.63
C ALA A 40 8.21 -2.63 -4.20
N ILE A 41 7.26 -1.71 -3.99
CA ILE A 41 7.41 -0.30 -4.39
C ILE A 41 8.50 0.37 -3.55
N LEU A 42 8.54 0.10 -2.24
CA LEU A 42 9.57 0.65 -1.34
C LEU A 42 10.97 0.18 -1.72
N GLU A 43 11.15 -1.11 -2.01
CA GLU A 43 12.44 -1.65 -2.48
C GLU A 43 12.92 -0.94 -3.76
N GLY A 44 12.02 -0.73 -4.74
CA GLY A 44 12.37 0.00 -5.97
C GLY A 44 12.66 1.48 -5.72
N TYR A 45 11.93 2.12 -4.81
CA TYR A 45 12.17 3.51 -4.42
C TYR A 45 13.52 3.70 -3.75
N ASP A 46 13.84 2.84 -2.78
CA ASP A 46 15.11 2.91 -2.05
C ASP A 46 16.29 2.64 -2.97
N LEU A 47 16.16 1.70 -3.91
CA LEU A 47 17.17 1.46 -4.95
C LEU A 47 17.38 2.67 -5.86
N ALA A 48 16.30 3.30 -6.33
CA ALA A 48 16.42 4.50 -7.17
C ALA A 48 17.10 5.64 -6.40
N LYS A 49 16.74 5.82 -5.13
CA LYS A 49 17.33 6.83 -4.25
C LYS A 49 18.81 6.59 -3.98
N SER A 50 19.24 5.34 -3.79
CA SER A 50 20.67 5.03 -3.61
C SER A 50 21.48 5.30 -4.87
N LEU A 51 20.92 5.01 -6.06
CA LEU A 51 21.58 5.29 -7.33
C LEU A 51 21.73 6.80 -7.59
N GLU A 52 20.74 7.61 -7.19
CA GLU A 52 20.82 9.06 -7.28
C GLU A 52 21.88 9.65 -6.34
N SER A 53 22.08 9.07 -5.15
CA SER A 53 23.10 9.54 -4.20
C SER A 53 24.54 9.21 -4.60
N ASP A 54 24.73 8.23 -5.48
CA ASP A 54 26.04 7.79 -5.96
C ASP A 54 26.53 8.57 -7.20
N LEU A 55 25.71 9.49 -7.74
CA LEU A 55 26.01 10.38 -8.88
C LEU A 55 26.52 11.75 -8.42
#